data_AF-A0A438IZL5-F1
#
_entry.id   AF-A0A438IZL5-F1
#
_cell.length_a   1.000
_cell.length_b   1.000
_cell.length_c   1.000
_cell.angle_alpha   90.00
_cell.angle_beta   90.00
_cell.angle_gamma   90.00
#
_symmetry.space_group_name_H-M   'P 1'
#
loop_
_entity.id
_entity.type
_entity.pdbx_description
1 polymer ?
#
loop_
_entity_poly.entity_id
_entity_poly.type
_entity_poly.pdbx_seq_one_letter_code
_entity_poly.pdbx_strand_id
1 'polypeptide(L)'
;MCLMTQDPDDTLKRKTFELLYRMTKSSNVEVIVDRMIDYMISINDNHYKTEIASRCVELAEQFAPSNHWFIQTMNKVFEHAGDLVNIKVADNLMRLIAEGFGEDDDTADCQLRSSAVVGEYYGLDVN
;
A
#
# COMPACT_ATOMS: atom_id res chain seq x y z
N MET A 1 12.59 -35.45 -24.78
CA MET A 1 12.23 -34.77 -23.52
C MET A 1 12.21 -33.28 -23.83
N CYS A 2 11.03 -32.73 -24.16
CA CYS A 2 10.87 -31.36 -24.66
C CYS A 2 11.12 -30.33 -23.54
N LEU A 3 12.15 -29.50 -23.69
CA LEU A 3 12.43 -28.33 -22.86
C LEU A 3 12.23 -27.02 -23.66
N MET A 4 11.14 -26.90 -24.42
CA MET A 4 10.86 -25.70 -25.22
C MET A 4 9.53 -25.01 -24.93
N THR A 5 8.85 -25.34 -23.83
CA THR A 5 7.61 -24.65 -23.41
C THR A 5 7.90 -23.57 -22.35
N GLN A 6 8.89 -22.73 -22.61
CA GLN A 6 8.85 -21.36 -22.12
C GLN A 6 8.72 -20.51 -23.37
N ASP A 7 7.49 -20.08 -23.64
CA ASP A 7 7.22 -19.19 -24.75
C ASP A 7 8.19 -17.99 -24.64
N PRO A 8 8.81 -17.58 -25.76
CA PRO A 8 9.74 -16.45 -25.77
C PRO A 8 9.10 -15.17 -25.21
N ASP A 9 7.77 -15.08 -25.30
CA ASP A 9 6.95 -14.01 -24.72
C ASP A 9 7.01 -14.02 -23.19
N ASP A 10 6.83 -15.18 -22.54
CA ASP A 10 6.92 -15.30 -21.08
C ASP A 10 8.32 -14.93 -20.59
N THR A 11 9.38 -15.45 -21.23
CA THR A 11 10.76 -15.13 -20.83
C THR A 11 11.07 -13.64 -20.93
N LEU A 12 10.57 -12.99 -21.99
CA LEU A 12 10.73 -11.55 -22.18
C LEU A 12 9.96 -10.76 -21.11
N LYS A 13 8.71 -11.14 -20.83
CA LYS A 13 7.89 -10.53 -19.78
C LYS A 13 8.54 -10.68 -18.40
N ARG A 14 9.12 -11.84 -18.07
CA ARG A 14 9.87 -12.05 -16.81
C ARG A 14 11.06 -11.09 -16.67
N LYS A 15 11.85 -10.93 -17.74
CA LYS A 15 13.01 -10.01 -17.74
C LYS A 15 12.58 -8.55 -17.62
N THR A 16 11.54 -8.15 -18.35
CA THR A 16 10.95 -6.80 -18.24
C THR A 16 10.43 -6.54 -16.83
N PHE A 17 9.78 -7.53 -16.22
CA PHE A 17 9.26 -7.45 -14.87
C PHE A 17 10.38 -7.29 -13.82
N GLU A 18 11.47 -8.05 -13.93
CA GLU A 18 12.62 -7.90 -13.04
C GLU A 18 13.29 -6.51 -13.18
N LEU A 19 13.32 -5.98 -14.41
CA LEU A 19 13.82 -4.62 -14.65
C LEU A 19 12.88 -3.56 -14.06
N LEU A 20 11.57 -3.68 -14.26
CA LEU A 20 10.56 -2.80 -13.69
C LEU A 20 10.69 -2.75 -12.17
N TYR A 21 10.80 -3.93 -11.53
CA TYR A 21 11.03 -4.06 -10.10
C TYR A 21 12.26 -3.25 -9.65
N ARG A 22 13.41 -3.40 -10.31
CA ARG A 22 14.65 -2.66 -9.97
C ARG A 22 14.60 -1.15 -10.25
N MET A 23 13.72 -0.71 -11.15
CA MET A 23 13.54 0.71 -11.49
C MET A 23 12.46 1.41 -10.66
N THR A 24 11.78 0.66 -9.78
CA THR A 24 10.75 1.20 -8.89
C THR A 24 11.35 2.19 -7.90
N LYS A 25 10.66 3.32 -7.76
CA LYS A 25 10.93 4.43 -6.85
C LYS A 25 9.60 4.97 -6.35
N SER A 26 9.62 5.77 -5.31
CA SER A 26 8.42 6.47 -4.79
C SER A 26 7.68 7.30 -5.85
N SER A 27 8.35 7.77 -6.90
CA SER A 27 7.74 8.57 -7.97
C SER A 27 6.97 7.77 -9.02
N ASN A 28 7.22 6.46 -9.14
CA ASN A 28 6.64 5.62 -10.19
C ASN A 28 6.01 4.32 -9.67
N VAL A 29 6.03 4.10 -8.35
CA VAL A 29 5.47 2.91 -7.69
C VAL A 29 4.02 2.67 -8.07
N GLU A 30 3.19 3.72 -8.13
CA GLU A 30 1.76 3.57 -8.41
C GLU A 30 1.52 2.91 -9.76
N VAL A 31 2.20 3.41 -10.80
CA VAL A 31 2.07 2.91 -12.17
C VAL A 31 2.71 1.54 -12.31
N ILE A 32 3.86 1.32 -11.68
CA ILE A 32 4.58 0.04 -11.77
C ILE A 32 3.77 -1.08 -11.11
N VAL A 33 3.28 -0.87 -9.89
CA VAL A 33 2.53 -1.90 -9.16
C VAL A 33 1.21 -2.21 -9.84
N ASP A 34 0.49 -1.23 -10.39
CA ASP A 34 -0.74 -1.48 -11.15
C ASP A 34 -0.46 -2.35 -12.39
N ARG A 35 0.63 -2.07 -13.12
CA ARG A 35 1.09 -2.91 -14.24
C ARG A 35 1.50 -4.32 -13.80
N MET A 36 2.10 -4.45 -12.62
CA MET A 36 2.47 -5.75 -12.05
C MET A 36 1.22 -6.57 -11.69
N ILE A 37 0.18 -5.93 -11.15
CA ILE A 37 -1.11 -6.55 -10.85
C ILE A 37 -1.81 -7.00 -12.13
N ASP A 38 -1.89 -6.14 -13.15
CA ASP A 38 -2.43 -6.51 -14.48
C ASP A 38 -1.71 -7.74 -15.05
N TYR A 39 -0.38 -7.74 -14.95
CA TYR A 39 0.43 -8.85 -15.42
C TYR A 39 0.14 -10.13 -14.63
N MET A 40 0.05 -10.04 -13.30
CA MET A 40 -0.31 -11.17 -12.43
C MET A 40 -1.65 -11.80 -12.83
N ILE A 41 -2.66 -10.97 -13.14
CA ILE A 41 -4.00 -11.43 -13.56
C ILE A 41 -3.93 -12.15 -14.91
N SER A 42 -3.07 -11.68 -15.82
CA SER A 42 -2.92 -12.27 -17.16
C SER A 42 -2.24 -13.65 -17.20
N ILE A 43 -1.50 -14.00 -16.15
CA ILE A 43 -0.76 -15.26 -16.05
C ILE A 43 -1.68 -16.36 -15.55
N ASN A 44 -1.44 -17.63 -15.90
CA ASN A 44 -2.16 -18.79 -15.34
C ASN A 44 -1.32 -19.64 -14.37
N ASP A 45 -0.01 -19.42 -14.31
CA ASP A 45 0.90 -20.12 -13.40
C ASP A 45 0.79 -19.54 -11.97
N ASN A 46 0.21 -20.33 -11.06
CA ASN A 46 0.03 -19.96 -9.66
C ASN A 46 1.36 -19.72 -8.93
N HIS A 47 2.43 -20.46 -9.24
CA HIS A 47 3.72 -20.25 -8.61
C HIS A 47 4.26 -18.86 -8.98
N TYR A 48 4.10 -18.48 -10.24
CA TYR A 48 4.57 -17.18 -10.71
C TYR A 48 3.69 -16.03 -10.23
N LYS A 49 2.38 -16.25 -10.09
CA LYS A 49 1.47 -15.31 -9.42
C LYS A 49 1.87 -15.03 -7.99
N THR A 50 2.20 -16.07 -7.21
CA THR A 50 2.67 -15.89 -5.82
C THR A 50 3.92 -15.02 -5.76
N GLU A 51 4.89 -15.24 -6.65
CA GLU A 51 6.12 -14.44 -6.68
C GLU A 51 5.84 -12.96 -7.01
N ILE A 52 4.97 -12.70 -8.00
CA ILE A 52 4.57 -11.35 -8.38
C ILE A 52 3.82 -10.66 -7.23
N ALA A 53 2.85 -11.36 -6.61
CA ALA A 53 2.08 -10.84 -5.48
C ALA A 53 3.01 -10.44 -4.32
N SER A 54 3.95 -11.32 -3.95
CA SER A 54 4.95 -11.01 -2.90
C SER A 54 5.76 -9.76 -3.22
N ARG A 55 6.20 -9.59 -4.48
CA ARG A 55 6.96 -8.38 -4.87
C ARG A 55 6.10 -7.12 -4.89
N CYS A 56 4.83 -7.21 -5.29
CA CYS A 56 3.90 -6.07 -5.22
C CYS A 56 3.72 -5.60 -3.77
N VAL A 57 3.61 -6.53 -2.83
CA VAL A 57 3.51 -6.24 -1.39
C VAL A 57 4.78 -5.55 -0.90
N GLU A 58 5.95 -6.10 -1.18
CA GLU A 58 7.24 -5.53 -0.76
C GLU A 58 7.42 -4.09 -1.29
N LEU A 59 7.07 -3.85 -2.55
CA LEU A 59 7.14 -2.50 -3.14
C LEU A 59 6.11 -1.56 -2.52
N ALA A 60 4.90 -2.04 -2.23
CA ALA A 60 3.87 -1.25 -1.59
C ALA A 60 4.28 -0.88 -0.16
N GLU A 61 4.86 -1.79 0.63
CA GLU A 61 5.34 -1.49 1.99
C GLU A 61 6.51 -0.48 1.97
N GLN A 62 7.41 -0.58 0.98
CA GLN A 62 8.62 0.25 0.94
C GLN A 62 8.39 1.64 0.34
N PHE A 63 7.50 1.75 -0.65
CA PHE A 63 7.37 2.96 -1.46
C PHE A 63 5.96 3.56 -1.46
N ALA A 64 4.99 3.03 -0.71
CA ALA A 64 3.63 3.56 -0.69
C ALA A 64 3.63 5.07 -0.40
N PRO A 65 3.01 5.88 -1.28
CA PRO A 65 2.93 7.32 -1.10
C PRO A 65 1.89 7.71 -0.04
N SER A 66 0.88 6.86 0.18
CA SER A 66 -0.15 7.06 1.19
C SER A 66 -0.73 5.73 1.66
N ASN A 67 -1.24 5.70 2.89
CA ASN A 67 -1.90 4.52 3.46
C ASN A 67 -3.18 4.14 2.70
N HIS A 68 -3.90 5.13 2.16
CA HIS A 68 -5.07 4.89 1.31
C HIS A 68 -4.68 4.12 0.05
N TRP A 69 -3.63 4.56 -0.65
CA TRP A 69 -3.14 3.85 -1.83
C TRP A 69 -2.63 2.44 -1.48
N PHE A 70 -1.92 2.29 -0.35
CA PHE A 70 -1.45 0.98 0.12
C PHE A 70 -2.61 -0.01 0.29
N ILE A 71 -3.69 0.40 0.96
CA ILE A 71 -4.86 -0.46 1.20
C ILE A 71 -5.56 -0.81 -0.11
N GLN A 72 -5.75 0.16 -1.01
CA GLN A 72 -6.36 -0.11 -2.32
C GLN A 72 -5.55 -1.13 -3.14
N THR A 73 -4.23 -0.97 -3.14
CA THR A 73 -3.31 -1.88 -3.81
C THR A 73 -3.34 -3.27 -3.18
N MET A 74 -3.31 -3.37 -1.85
CA MET A 74 -3.40 -4.66 -1.16
C MET A 74 -4.74 -5.36 -1.40
N ASN A 75 -5.86 -4.63 -1.40
CA ASN A 75 -7.16 -5.21 -1.73
C ASN A 75 -7.17 -5.83 -3.13
N LYS A 76 -6.62 -5.14 -4.14
CA LYS A 76 -6.49 -5.71 -5.51
C LYS A 76 -5.64 -6.98 -5.52
N VAL A 77 -4.53 -6.99 -4.79
CA VAL A 77 -3.65 -8.17 -4.71
C VAL A 77 -4.37 -9.33 -4.02
N PHE A 78 -5.07 -9.09 -2.92
CA PHE A 78 -5.83 -10.11 -2.21
C PHE A 78 -7.03 -10.63 -3.02
N GLU A 79 -7.68 -9.79 -3.82
CA GLU A 79 -8.79 -10.20 -4.68
C GLU A 79 -8.37 -11.24 -5.73
N HIS A 80 -7.16 -11.09 -6.30
CA HIS A 80 -6.70 -11.95 -7.40
C HIS A 80 -5.68 -13.02 -7.00
N ALA A 81 -4.99 -12.83 -5.88
CA ALA A 81 -3.94 -13.72 -5.40
C ALA A 81 -4.06 -14.02 -3.90
N GLY A 82 -5.18 -13.72 -3.24
CA GLY A 82 -5.33 -13.91 -1.79
C GLY A 82 -5.07 -15.32 -1.30
N ASP A 83 -5.52 -16.34 -2.05
CA ASP A 83 -5.25 -17.76 -1.73
C ASP A 83 -3.77 -18.15 -1.84
N LEU A 84 -2.98 -17.32 -2.54
CA LEU A 84 -1.57 -17.54 -2.83
C LEU A 84 -0.65 -16.67 -1.97
N VAL A 85 -1.18 -15.63 -1.31
CA VAL A 85 -0.43 -14.68 -0.50
C VAL A 85 -0.21 -15.24 0.90
N ASN A 86 0.99 -15.02 1.45
CA ASN A 86 1.33 -15.47 2.79
C ASN A 86 0.47 -14.76 3.85
N ILE A 87 -0.09 -15.54 4.78
CA ILE A 87 -0.92 -15.02 5.88
C ILE A 87 -0.24 -13.91 6.68
N LYS A 88 1.10 -13.91 6.78
CA LYS A 88 1.86 -12.84 7.45
C LYS A 88 1.63 -11.45 6.82
N VAL A 89 1.45 -11.39 5.51
CA VAL A 89 1.17 -10.13 4.79
C VAL A 89 -0.24 -9.66 5.09
N ALA A 90 -1.21 -10.58 5.12
CA ALA A 90 -2.57 -10.28 5.52
C ALA A 90 -2.64 -9.80 6.98
N ASP A 91 -1.88 -10.43 7.88
CA ASP A 91 -1.76 -10.02 9.28
C ASP A 91 -1.14 -8.62 9.41
N ASN A 92 -0.11 -8.30 8.61
CA ASN A 92 0.47 -6.96 8.58
C ASN A 92 -0.56 -5.91 8.14
N LEU A 93 -1.32 -6.16 7.08
CA LEU A 93 -2.39 -5.27 6.65
C LEU A 93 -3.47 -5.13 7.72
N MET A 94 -3.92 -6.24 8.30
CA MET A 94 -4.98 -6.22 9.31
C MET A 94 -4.55 -5.46 10.56
N ARG A 95 -3.29 -5.61 10.96
CA ARG A 95 -2.68 -4.82 12.03
C ARG A 95 -2.61 -3.34 11.67
N LEU A 96 -2.20 -2.99 10.46
CA LEU A 96 -2.13 -1.59 10.00
C LEU A 96 -3.51 -0.92 9.98
N ILE A 97 -4.57 -1.67 9.63
CA ILE A 97 -5.96 -1.19 9.73
C ILE A 97 -6.40 -1.08 11.21
N ALA A 98 -6.01 -2.05 12.06
CA ALA A 98 -6.40 -2.11 13.46
C ALA A 98 -5.71 -1.07 14.35
N GLU A 99 -4.45 -0.73 14.06
CA GLU A 99 -3.70 0.33 14.74
C GLU A 99 -4.28 1.72 14.43
N GLY A 100 -5.15 1.81 13.41
CA GLY A 100 -5.71 3.06 12.93
C GLY A 100 -4.65 3.85 12.18
N PHE A 101 -5.06 4.53 11.12
CA PHE A 101 -4.22 5.58 10.55
C PHE A 101 -3.91 6.52 11.69
N GLY A 102 -2.64 6.66 12.08
CA GLY A 102 -2.24 7.67 13.04
C GLY A 102 -2.87 8.97 12.58
N GLU A 103 -3.88 9.42 13.31
CA GLU A 103 -4.45 10.73 13.17
C GLU A 103 -3.32 11.67 13.56
N ASP A 104 -2.50 12.08 12.59
CA ASP A 104 -1.74 13.33 12.66
C ASP A 104 -2.73 14.51 12.61
N ASP A 105 -3.77 14.48 13.44
CA ASP A 105 -4.63 15.61 13.79
C ASP A 105 -4.52 15.94 15.29
N ASP A 106 -3.36 15.68 15.89
CA ASP A 106 -2.95 16.29 17.16
C ASP A 106 -2.63 17.81 17.01
N THR A 107 -3.11 18.48 15.94
CA THR A 107 -2.97 19.94 15.77
C THR A 107 -4.26 20.71 16.09
N ALA A 108 -5.41 20.03 16.24
CA ALA A 108 -6.66 20.73 16.51
C ALA A 108 -7.00 20.94 18.00
N ASP A 109 -6.30 20.31 18.95
CA ASP A 109 -6.72 20.31 20.37
C ASP A 109 -5.96 21.30 21.29
N CYS A 110 -4.99 22.05 20.77
CA CYS A 110 -4.24 23.03 21.58
C CYS A 110 -4.85 24.46 21.60
N GLN A 111 -5.91 24.76 20.84
CA GLN A 111 -6.44 26.14 20.72
C GLN A 111 -7.67 26.47 21.58
N LEU A 112 -8.28 25.50 22.28
CA LEU A 112 -9.52 25.75 23.05
C LEU A 112 -9.34 25.99 24.57
N ARG A 113 -8.14 25.84 25.14
CA ARG A 113 -7.91 26.10 26.58
C ARG A 113 -7.32 27.46 26.94
N SER A 114 -6.85 28.26 25.98
CA SER A 114 -6.27 29.59 26.29
C SER A 114 -7.30 30.72 26.33
N SER A 115 -8.47 30.55 25.71
CA SER A 115 -9.49 31.61 25.60
C SER A 115 -10.46 31.68 26.79
N ALA A 116 -10.58 30.63 27.61
CA ALA A 116 -11.54 30.59 28.72
C ALA A 116 -11.10 31.34 29.98
N VAL A 117 -9.83 31.79 30.07
CA VAL A 117 -9.31 32.48 31.27
C VAL A 117 -9.34 34.01 31.18
N VAL A 118 -9.80 34.60 30.07
CA VAL A 118 -9.81 36.08 29.90
C VAL A 118 -11.22 36.68 29.98
N GLY A 119 -12.26 35.86 30.09
CA GLY A 119 -13.67 36.32 30.13
C GLY A 119 -14.20 36.76 31.49
N GLU A 120 -13.58 36.37 32.61
CA GLU A 120 -14.15 36.60 33.95
C GLU A 120 -13.71 37.90 34.65
N TYR A 121 -12.94 38.79 33.99
CA TYR A 121 -12.48 40.06 34.62
C TYR A 121 -13.20 41.34 34.16
N TYR A 122 -14.21 41.26 33.29
CA TYR A 122 -14.97 42.44 32.82
C TYR A 122 -16.46 42.37 33.16
N GLY A 123 -16.80 41.89 34.37
CA GLY A 123 -18.18 41.60 34.73
C GLY A 123 -18.61 41.90 36.17
N LEU A 124 -17.89 42.74 36.94
CA LEU A 124 -18.39 43.23 38.25
C LEU A 124 -18.25 44.75 38.38
N ASP A 125 -19.42 45.39 38.21
CA ASP A 125 -19.92 46.63 38.81
C ASP A 125 -19.26 48.00 38.53
N VAL A 126 -19.83 48.65 37.51
CA VAL A 126 -20.10 50.10 37.48
C VAL A 126 -21.48 50.38 38.10
N ASN A 127 -21.53 50.58 39.42
CA ASN A 127 -22.34 51.60 40.15
C ASN A 127 -22.20 51.42 41.66
#